data_AF-A0A817AQC8-F1
#
_entry.id   AF-A0A817AQC8-F1
#
_cell.length_a   1.000
_cell.length_b   1.000
_cell.length_c   1.000
_cell.angle_alpha   90.00
_cell.angle_beta   90.00
_cell.angle_gamma   90.00
#
_symmetry.space_group_name_H-M   'P 1'
#
loop_
_entity.id
_entity.type
_entity.pdbx_description
1 polymer ?
#
loop_
_entity_poly.entity_id
_entity_poly.type
_entity_poly.pdbx_seq_one_letter_code
_entity_poly.pdbx_strand_id
1 'polypeptide(L)'
;MIIKYKGESWTGEYFRDIILTRNVFLFLKKEDNVIDPDEVIFVHDKAPCMRANKTQHLLQDNDVKFWGNDIWPGDSPDLNVAECIGSIIKDEVETKLLSETEYNRYHEDTLKMHIENVLTSMEEDTELFKTLLCSYPSRVRAVKNANGRHTDY
;
A
#
# COMPACT_ATOMS: atom_id res chain seq x y z
N MET A 1 8.29 -3.20 -9.23
CA MET A 1 6.89 -2.88 -9.59
C MET A 1 6.18 -4.15 -10.05
N ILE A 2 4.95 -4.40 -9.60
CA ILE A 2 4.12 -5.53 -10.08
C ILE A 2 3.14 -4.97 -11.11
N ILE A 3 3.32 -5.36 -12.38
CA ILE A 3 2.40 -5.00 -13.46
C ILE A 3 1.57 -6.22 -13.79
N LYS A 4 0.26 -6.03 -13.79
CA LYS A 4 -0.68 -7.03 -14.26
C LYS A 4 -0.93 -6.84 -15.75
N TYR A 5 -0.80 -7.90 -16.54
CA TYR A 5 -1.01 -7.83 -17.99
C TYR A 5 -2.50 -7.93 -18.35
N LYS A 6 -2.83 -7.43 -19.55
CA LYS A 6 -4.19 -7.44 -20.08
C LYS A 6 -4.74 -8.87 -20.13
N GLY A 7 -5.90 -9.09 -19.50
CA GLY A 7 -6.58 -10.40 -19.47
C GLY A 7 -6.40 -11.18 -18.16
N GLU A 8 -5.45 -10.79 -17.32
CA GLU A 8 -5.34 -11.38 -15.97
C GLU A 8 -6.50 -10.90 -15.08
N SER A 9 -6.80 -11.64 -14.01
CA SER A 9 -7.76 -11.23 -12.97
C SER A 9 -7.07 -11.11 -11.63
N TRP A 10 -7.44 -10.10 -10.83
CA TRP A 10 -6.99 -9.98 -9.45
C TRP A 10 -7.76 -10.98 -8.60
N THR A 11 -7.49 -12.27 -8.79
CA THR A 11 -8.12 -13.32 -8.01
C THR A 11 -7.51 -13.35 -6.61
N GLY A 12 -8.25 -13.90 -5.65
CA GLY A 12 -7.67 -14.14 -4.32
C GLY A 12 -6.44 -15.06 -4.36
N GLU A 13 -6.34 -15.94 -5.36
CA GLU A 13 -5.16 -16.79 -5.59
C GLU A 13 -3.97 -15.98 -6.08
N TYR A 14 -4.13 -15.17 -7.14
CA TYR A 14 -3.06 -14.29 -7.61
C TYR A 14 -2.54 -13.39 -6.48
N PHE A 15 -3.45 -12.85 -5.68
CA PHE A 15 -3.08 -12.03 -4.54
C PHE A 15 -2.23 -12.78 -3.51
N ARG A 16 -2.61 -14.00 -3.11
CA ARG A 16 -1.83 -14.80 -2.15
C ARG A 16 -0.50 -15.26 -2.71
N ASP A 17 -0.48 -15.72 -3.96
CA ASP A 17 0.69 -16.39 -4.53
C ASP A 17 1.73 -15.40 -5.03
N ILE A 18 1.29 -14.28 -5.62
CA ILE A 18 2.18 -13.28 -6.19
C ILE A 18 2.41 -12.15 -5.19
N ILE A 19 1.35 -11.50 -4.71
CA ILE A 19 1.51 -10.30 -3.87
C ILE A 19 2.05 -10.68 -2.50
N LEU A 20 1.40 -11.59 -1.78
CA LEU A 20 1.83 -11.94 -0.43
C LEU A 20 3.11 -12.77 -0.43
N THR A 21 3.07 -13.95 -1.04
CA THR A 21 4.14 -14.95 -0.90
C THR A 21 5.45 -14.51 -1.54
N ARG A 22 5.41 -13.91 -2.73
CA ARG A 22 6.62 -13.55 -3.48
C ARG A 22 7.13 -12.13 -3.21
N ASN A 23 6.34 -11.27 -2.59
CA ASN A 23 6.75 -9.88 -2.36
C ASN A 23 6.64 -9.51 -0.88
N VAL A 24 5.44 -9.50 -0.30
CA VAL A 24 5.23 -9.00 1.07
C VAL A 24 5.98 -9.83 2.11
N PHE A 25 5.89 -11.17 2.06
CA PHE A 25 6.55 -12.02 3.06
C PHE A 25 8.07 -11.93 2.99
N LEU A 26 8.62 -11.86 1.78
CA LEU A 26 10.06 -11.67 1.59
C LEU A 26 10.51 -10.30 2.09
N PHE A 27 9.69 -9.27 1.88
CA PHE A 27 9.97 -7.93 2.36
C PHE A 27 10.01 -7.87 3.90
N LEU A 28 8.99 -8.40 4.56
CA LEU A 28 8.84 -8.33 6.02
C LEU A 28 9.88 -9.16 6.78
N LYS A 29 10.38 -10.26 6.19
CA LYS A 29 11.36 -11.15 6.83
C LYS A 29 12.81 -10.68 6.69
N LYS A 30 13.07 -9.63 5.91
CA LYS A 30 14.43 -9.11 5.71
C LYS A 30 14.70 -8.00 6.71
N GLU A 31 15.69 -8.19 7.58
CA GLU A 31 16.05 -7.24 8.66
C GLU A 31 16.39 -5.84 8.14
N ASP A 32 16.98 -5.73 6.93
CA ASP A 32 17.27 -4.41 6.34
C ASP A 32 16.02 -3.61 5.94
N ASN A 33 14.86 -4.26 5.84
CA ASN A 33 13.62 -3.64 5.33
C ASN A 33 12.67 -3.21 6.45
N VAL A 34 12.86 -3.70 7.68
CA VAL A 34 11.97 -3.44 8.82
C VAL A 34 12.82 -3.15 10.06
N ILE A 35 12.37 -2.23 10.91
CA ILE A 35 13.13 -1.84 12.12
C ILE A 35 13.32 -3.05 13.05
N ASP A 36 12.25 -3.83 13.23
CA ASP A 36 12.25 -5.08 13.99
C ASP A 36 11.23 -6.04 13.37
N PRO A 37 11.66 -7.17 12.78
CA PRO A 37 10.76 -8.19 12.23
C PRO A 37 9.79 -8.78 13.26
N ASP A 38 10.15 -8.78 14.54
CA ASP A 38 9.29 -9.29 15.61
C ASP A 38 8.27 -8.24 16.04
N GLU A 39 8.47 -6.95 15.82
CA GLU A 39 7.51 -5.90 16.20
C GLU A 39 6.67 -5.38 15.02
N VAL A 40 7.02 -5.73 13.78
CA VAL A 40 6.31 -5.24 12.60
C VAL A 40 4.86 -5.73 12.57
N ILE A 41 3.93 -4.81 12.29
CA ILE A 41 2.52 -5.11 12.08
C ILE A 41 2.17 -4.77 10.64
N PHE A 42 1.76 -5.78 9.87
CA PHE A 42 1.24 -5.60 8.54
C PHE A 42 -0.19 -5.06 8.58
N VAL A 43 -0.39 -3.84 8.07
CA VAL A 43 -1.69 -3.17 8.03
C VAL A 43 -2.22 -3.17 6.60
N HIS A 44 -3.49 -3.52 6.45
CA HIS A 44 -4.16 -3.59 5.15
C HIS A 44 -5.67 -3.30 5.27
N ASP A 45 -6.31 -2.99 4.15
CA ASP A 45 -7.75 -2.74 4.09
C ASP A 45 -8.60 -4.03 4.13
N LYS A 46 -9.92 -3.87 4.04
CA LYS A 46 -10.88 -4.99 4.01
C LYS A 46 -11.27 -5.44 2.60
N ALA A 47 -10.40 -5.24 1.60
CA ALA A 47 -10.65 -5.73 0.24
C ALA A 47 -11.00 -7.24 0.27
N PRO A 48 -11.88 -7.73 -0.64
CA PRO A 48 -12.33 -9.13 -0.62
C PRO A 48 -11.21 -10.17 -0.61
N CYS A 49 -10.09 -9.90 -1.27
CA CYS A 49 -8.91 -10.77 -1.27
C CYS A 49 -8.21 -10.84 0.10
N MET A 50 -8.19 -9.74 0.85
CA MET A 50 -7.60 -9.65 2.19
C MET A 50 -8.50 -10.27 3.26
N ARG A 51 -9.81 -10.00 3.18
CA ARG A 51 -10.80 -10.50 4.14
C ARG A 51 -10.98 -12.01 4.09
N ALA A 52 -10.68 -12.66 2.96
CA ALA A 52 -10.90 -14.08 2.75
C ALA A 52 -10.15 -14.94 3.79
N ASN A 53 -10.83 -15.93 4.38
CA ASN A 53 -10.25 -16.81 5.41
C ASN A 53 -8.94 -17.46 4.96
N LYS A 54 -8.84 -17.87 3.68
CA LYS A 54 -7.60 -18.45 3.12
C LYS A 54 -6.41 -17.48 3.20
N THR A 55 -6.66 -16.18 3.04
CA THR A 55 -5.61 -15.16 3.12
C THR A 55 -5.24 -14.88 4.57
N GLN A 56 -6.23 -14.81 5.46
CA GLN A 56 -6.01 -14.63 6.90
C GLN A 56 -5.19 -15.79 7.50
N HIS A 57 -5.54 -17.04 7.17
CA HIS A 57 -4.76 -18.22 7.59
C HIS A 57 -3.36 -18.20 6.97
N LEU A 58 -3.21 -17.83 5.68
CA LEU A 58 -1.89 -17.76 5.06
C LEU A 58 -0.95 -16.78 5.78
N LEU A 59 -1.47 -15.64 6.24
CA LEU A 59 -0.71 -14.67 7.03
C LEU A 59 -0.29 -15.27 8.38
N GLN A 60 -1.21 -15.94 9.08
CA GLN A 60 -0.95 -16.61 10.35
C GLN A 60 0.08 -17.74 10.22
N ASP A 61 -0.07 -18.60 9.22
CA ASP A 61 0.82 -19.73 8.93
C ASP A 61 2.25 -19.28 8.56
N ASN A 62 2.44 -18.00 8.22
CA ASN A 62 3.74 -17.40 7.91
C ASN A 62 4.27 -16.50 9.03
N ASP A 63 3.66 -16.56 10.22
CA ASP A 63 4.01 -15.78 11.41
C ASP A 63 3.94 -14.25 11.20
N VAL A 64 3.11 -13.80 10.25
CA VAL A 64 2.91 -12.36 10.02
C VAL A 64 1.96 -11.83 11.10
N LYS A 65 2.39 -10.82 11.85
CA LYS A 65 1.49 -10.02 12.70
C LYS A 65 0.76 -9.02 11.82
N PHE A 66 -0.57 -8.99 11.89
CA PHE A 66 -1.37 -8.10 11.04
C PHE A 66 -2.65 -7.66 11.73
N TRP A 67 -3.24 -6.57 11.21
CA TRP A 67 -4.56 -6.13 11.63
C TRP A 67 -5.65 -6.85 10.84
N GLY A 68 -6.20 -7.88 11.47
CA GLY A 68 -7.23 -8.73 10.88
C GLY A 68 -8.60 -8.09 10.80
N ASN A 69 -9.57 -8.91 10.39
CA ASN A 69 -10.96 -8.52 10.20
C ASN A 69 -11.65 -7.95 11.45
N ASP A 70 -11.12 -8.25 12.63
CA ASP A 70 -11.57 -7.82 13.95
C ASP A 70 -11.01 -6.46 14.36
N ILE A 71 -9.89 -6.03 13.78
CA ILE A 71 -9.19 -4.78 14.14
C ILE A 71 -9.46 -3.66 13.12
N TRP A 72 -9.26 -3.92 11.82
CA TRP A 72 -9.40 -2.86 10.81
C TRP A 72 -10.86 -2.46 10.62
N PRO A 73 -11.26 -1.19 10.74
CA PRO A 73 -12.64 -0.79 10.46
C PRO A 73 -12.95 -0.88 8.95
N GLY A 74 -14.19 -1.23 8.61
CA GLY A 74 -14.65 -1.15 7.22
C GLY A 74 -14.76 0.30 6.77
N ASP A 75 -14.57 0.56 5.47
CA ASP A 75 -14.79 1.87 4.84
C ASP A 75 -14.03 3.03 5.52
N SER A 76 -12.79 2.80 5.94
CA SER A 76 -11.94 3.81 6.63
C SER A 76 -10.64 4.11 5.87
N PRO A 77 -10.73 4.74 4.68
CA PRO A 77 -9.54 5.14 3.92
C PRO A 77 -8.73 6.21 4.66
N ASP A 78 -9.36 7.02 5.51
CA ASP A 78 -8.72 8.07 6.33
C ASP A 78 -7.74 7.52 7.37
N LEU A 79 -7.87 6.25 7.75
CA LEU A 79 -6.90 5.52 8.57
C LEU A 79 -5.81 4.84 7.73
N ASN A 80 -6.01 4.63 6.43
CA ASN A 80 -5.04 3.96 5.58
C ASN A 80 -4.01 4.94 5.02
N VAL A 81 -2.86 5.03 5.67
CA VAL A 81 -1.73 5.85 5.21
C VAL A 81 -1.29 5.50 3.78
N ALA A 82 -1.55 4.28 3.30
CA ALA A 82 -1.24 3.90 1.92
C ALA A 82 -2.09 4.65 0.87
N GLU A 83 -3.25 5.20 1.22
CA GLU A 83 -4.02 6.06 0.31
C GLU A 83 -3.32 7.40 0.08
N CYS A 84 -2.65 7.93 1.11
CA CYS A 84 -1.87 9.16 0.99
C CYS A 84 -0.68 8.96 0.05
N ILE A 85 0.05 7.85 0.19
CA ILE A 85 1.20 7.60 -0.71
C ILE A 85 0.75 7.33 -2.15
N GLY A 86 -0.38 6.63 -2.34
CA GLY A 86 -0.98 6.45 -3.67
C GLY A 86 -1.33 7.77 -4.34
N SER A 87 -1.86 8.73 -3.56
CA SER A 87 -2.16 10.08 -4.06
C SER A 87 -0.89 10.86 -4.43
N ILE A 88 0.15 10.81 -3.59
CA ILE A 88 1.45 11.45 -3.87
C ILE A 88 2.07 10.88 -5.16
N ILE A 89 2.13 9.55 -5.29
CA ILE A 89 2.66 8.88 -6.48
C ILE A 89 1.89 9.33 -7.72
N LYS A 90 0.55 9.38 -7.64
CA LYS A 90 -0.29 9.81 -8.75
C LYS A 90 0.03 11.25 -9.18
N ASP A 91 0.10 12.18 -8.23
CA ASP A 91 0.35 13.60 -8.52
C ASP A 91 1.75 13.81 -9.14
N GLU A 92 2.76 13.08 -8.66
CA GLU A 92 4.11 13.12 -9.23
C GLU A 92 4.18 12.52 -10.64
N VAL A 93 3.52 11.38 -10.87
CA VAL A 93 3.42 10.75 -12.19
C VAL A 93 2.69 11.67 -13.16
N GLU A 94 1.59 12.29 -12.74
CA GLU A 94 0.81 13.24 -13.55
C GLU A 94 1.67 14.46 -13.92
N THR A 95 2.42 15.02 -12.96
CA THR A 95 3.36 16.13 -13.22
C THR A 95 4.39 15.75 -14.29
N LYS A 96 4.97 14.55 -14.22
CA LYS A 96 5.93 14.07 -15.22
C LYS A 96 5.28 13.89 -16.60
N LEU A 97 4.08 13.28 -16.67
CA LEU A 97 3.34 13.11 -17.93
C LEU A 97 2.95 14.44 -18.59
N LEU A 98 2.61 15.45 -17.79
CA LEU A 98 2.30 16.79 -18.31
C LEU A 98 3.54 17.49 -18.89
N SER A 99 4.74 17.13 -18.43
CA SER A 99 6.01 17.62 -18.99
C SER A 99 6.43 16.91 -20.29
N GLU A 100 5.83 15.76 -20.61
CA GLU A 100 6.08 15.03 -21.86
C GLU A 100 5.45 15.73 -23.07
N THR A 101 6.05 15.47 -24.23
CA THR A 101 5.46 15.88 -25.51
C THR A 101 4.10 15.20 -25.72
N GLU A 102 3.19 15.86 -26.45
CA GLU A 102 1.84 15.33 -26.69
C GLU A 102 1.86 13.95 -27.36
N TYR A 103 2.86 13.69 -28.21
CA TYR A 103 3.07 12.37 -28.82
C TYR A 103 3.39 11.30 -27.76
N ASN A 104 4.34 11.54 -26.85
CA ASN A 104 4.77 10.55 -25.87
C ASN A 104 3.81 10.37 -24.69
N ARG A 105 3.07 11.42 -24.31
CA ARG A 105 2.25 11.49 -23.09
C ARG A 105 1.25 10.36 -22.92
N TYR A 106 0.67 9.88 -24.03
CA TYR A 106 -0.43 8.91 -23.99
C TYR A 106 0.02 7.45 -24.22
N HIS A 107 1.32 7.19 -24.26
CA HIS A 107 1.85 5.83 -24.40
C HIS A 107 1.93 5.11 -23.05
N GLU A 108 1.53 3.84 -23.03
CA GLU A 108 1.60 2.97 -21.85
C GLU A 108 3.04 2.82 -21.33
N ASP A 109 4.03 2.77 -22.22
CA ASP A 109 5.44 2.65 -21.83
C ASP A 109 5.95 3.93 -21.15
N THR A 110 5.50 5.10 -21.59
CA THR A 110 5.79 6.39 -20.93
C THR A 110 5.21 6.41 -19.52
N LEU A 111 3.96 5.94 -19.35
CA LEU A 111 3.33 5.81 -18.04
C LEU A 111 4.13 4.88 -17.11
N LYS A 112 4.51 3.69 -17.59
CA LYS A 112 5.29 2.72 -16.80
C LYS A 112 6.65 3.30 -16.40
N MET A 113 7.35 3.94 -17.33
CA MET A 113 8.64 4.58 -17.08
C MET A 113 8.51 5.65 -15.99
N HIS A 114 7.49 6.52 -16.04
CA HIS A 114 7.32 7.54 -15.01
C HIS A 114 6.92 6.97 -13.65
N ILE A 115 6.08 5.91 -13.60
CA ILE A 115 5.77 5.22 -12.34
C ILE A 115 7.06 4.64 -11.74
N GLU A 116 7.89 3.96 -12.52
CA GLU A 116 9.17 3.42 -12.05
C GLU A 116 10.11 4.53 -11.56
N ASN A 117 10.21 5.63 -12.29
CA ASN A 117 11.04 6.77 -11.89
C ASN A 117 10.57 7.39 -10.57
N VAL A 118 9.26 7.57 -10.38
CA VAL A 118 8.69 8.10 -9.14
C VAL A 118 8.95 7.14 -7.98
N LEU A 119 8.63 5.85 -8.15
CA LEU A 119 8.86 4.84 -7.10
C LEU A 119 10.34 4.76 -6.70
N THR A 120 11.26 4.81 -7.68
CA THR A 120 12.70 4.78 -7.43
C THR A 120 13.17 6.04 -6.71
N SER A 121 12.66 7.23 -7.06
CA SER A 121 13.02 8.46 -6.36
C SER A 121 12.50 8.51 -4.92
N MET A 122 11.42 7.79 -4.62
CA MET A 122 10.82 7.74 -3.28
C MET A 122 11.42 6.64 -2.39
N GLU A 123 12.14 5.66 -2.95
CA GLU A 123 12.64 4.48 -2.20
C GLU A 123 13.44 4.86 -0.96
N GLU A 124 14.22 5.93 -1.04
CA GLU A 124 15.09 6.42 0.03
C GLU A 124 14.51 7.67 0.75
N ASP A 125 13.25 8.05 0.48
CA ASP A 125 12.61 9.20 1.13
C ASP A 125 12.08 8.83 2.52
N THR A 126 13.01 8.60 3.45
CA THR A 126 12.70 8.20 4.81
C THR A 126 11.86 9.22 5.56
N GLU A 127 12.00 10.51 5.24
CA GLU A 127 11.25 11.58 5.93
C GLU A 127 9.78 11.62 5.48
N LEU A 128 9.49 11.35 4.21
CA LEU A 128 8.12 11.15 3.75
C LEU A 128 7.45 9.98 4.49
N PHE A 129 8.07 8.80 4.49
CA PHE A 129 7.50 7.62 5.15
C PHE A 129 7.33 7.81 6.65
N LYS A 130 8.32 8.43 7.31
CA LYS A 130 8.25 8.76 8.73
C LYS A 130 7.13 9.74 9.04
N THR A 131 6.98 10.81 8.25
CA THR A 131 5.89 11.78 8.41
C THR A 131 4.52 11.09 8.30
N LEU A 132 4.37 10.25 7.29
CA LEU A 132 3.16 9.47 7.05
C LEU A 132 2.84 8.52 8.23
N LEU A 133 3.82 7.74 8.71
CA LEU A 133 3.64 6.84 9.85
C LEU A 133 3.40 7.59 11.17
N CYS A 134 4.11 8.69 11.42
CA CYS A 134 3.93 9.52 12.61
C CYS A 134 2.58 10.26 12.62
N SER A 135 1.87 10.36 11.50
CA SER A 135 0.50 10.89 11.44
C SER A 135 -0.56 9.91 12.00
N TYR A 136 -0.22 8.63 12.15
CA TYR A 136 -1.20 7.61 12.54
C TYR A 136 -1.92 7.90 13.87
N PRO A 137 -1.22 8.31 14.96
CA PRO A 137 -1.89 8.63 16.22
C PRO A 137 -2.86 9.81 16.13
N SER A 138 -2.59 10.80 15.26
CA SER A 138 -3.50 11.95 15.07
C SER A 138 -4.74 11.56 14.26
N ARG A 139 -4.60 10.69 13.26
CA ARG A 139 -5.72 10.09 12.51
C ARG A 139 -6.69 9.34 13.43
N VAL A 140 -6.17 8.44 14.26
CA VAL A 140 -6.98 7.70 15.25
C VAL A 140 -7.67 8.64 16.24
N ARG A 141 -6.97 9.70 16.69
CA ARG A 141 -7.56 10.72 17.57
C ARG A 141 -8.68 11.49 16.88
N ALA A 142 -8.53 11.83 15.60
CA ALA A 142 -9.57 12.52 14.83
C ALA A 142 -10.82 11.64 14.71
N VAL A 143 -10.67 10.36 14.38
CA VAL A 143 -11.79 9.41 14.32
C VAL A 143 -12.48 9.28 15.68
N LYS A 144 -11.70 9.19 16.77
CA LYS A 144 -12.24 9.17 18.14
C LYS A 144 -13.04 10.44 18.45
N ASN A 145 -12.50 11.62 18.14
CA ASN A 145 -13.17 12.90 18.36
C ASN A 145 -14.43 13.05 17.50
N ALA A 146 -14.44 12.46 16.30
CA ALA A 146 -15.58 12.40 15.40
C ALA A 146 -16.59 11.29 15.78
N ASN A 147 -16.36 10.56 16.87
CA ASN A 147 -17.17 9.41 17.30
C ASN A 147 -17.34 8.35 16.19
N GLY A 148 -16.25 8.04 15.48
CA GLY A 148 -16.24 7.05 14.39
C GLY A 148 -16.77 7.57 13.05
N ARG A 149 -17.03 8.87 12.91
CA ARG A 149 -17.39 9.49 11.62
C ARG A 149 -16.14 9.82 10.79
N HIS A 150 -16.37 10.08 9.50
CA HIS A 150 -15.36 10.50 8.54
C HIS A 150 -14.55 11.71 9.04
N THR A 151 -13.25 11.70 8.72
CA THR A 151 -12.29 12.76 9.07
C THR A 151 -11.60 13.31 7.81
N ASP A 152 -10.95 14.47 7.94
CA ASP A 152 -10.28 15.15 6.81
C ASP A 152 -8.90 14.54 6.43
N TYR A 153 -8.65 13.30 6.85
CA TYR A 153 -7.39 12.58 6.68
C TYR A 153 -7.37 11.65 5.47
#